data_AF-A0A450Y501-F1
#
_entry.id   AF-A0A450Y501-F1
#
_cell.length_a   1.000
_cell.length_b   1.000
_cell.length_c   1.000
_cell.angle_alpha   90.00
_cell.angle_beta   90.00
_cell.angle_gamma   90.00
#
_symmetry.space_group_name_H-M   'P 1'
#
loop_
_entity.id
_entity.type
_entity.pdbx_description
1 polymer ?
#
loop_
_entity_poly.entity_id
_entity_poly.type
_entity_poly.pdbx_seq_one_letter_code
_entity_poly.pdbx_strand_id
1 'polypeptide(L)' 'MSARQWRDFKSLRESALKTARAWAIKELAMSLWHYVSKAWAKKGWKRWLSWAVRSRLEPIKKVARM' A
#
# COMPACT_ATOMS: atom_id res chain seq x y z
N MET A 1 4.78 10.74 -6.91
CA MET A 1 3.34 10.85 -7.27
C MET A 1 2.89 12.29 -7.13
N SER A 2 2.18 12.82 -8.12
CA SER A 2 1.56 14.15 -8.06
C SER A 2 0.32 14.15 -7.15
N ALA A 3 -0.11 15.32 -6.69
CA ALA A 3 -1.27 15.45 -5.80
C ALA A 3 -2.58 14.92 -6.42
N ARG A 4 -2.71 14.93 -7.75
CA ARG A 4 -3.85 14.36 -8.47
C ARG A 4 -3.87 12.83 -8.35
N GLN A 5 -2.71 12.20 -8.58
CA GLN A 5 -2.57 10.74 -8.46
C GLN A 5 -2.87 10.25 -7.04
N TRP A 6 -2.61 11.05 -6.00
CA TRP A 6 -2.98 10.71 -4.62
C TRP A 6 -4.49 10.73 -4.34
N ARG A 7 -5.26 11.60 -5.02
CA ARG A 7 -6.73 11.59 -4.90
C ARG A 7 -7.33 10.36 -5.57
N ASP A 8 -6.85 10.04 -6.76
CA ASP A 8 -7.29 8.86 -7.51
C ASP A 8 -6.87 7.56 -6.80
N PHE A 9 -5.76 7.59 -6.05
CA PHE A 9 -5.34 6.47 -5.21
C PHE A 9 -6.35 6.14 -4.10
N LYS A 10 -7.03 7.15 -3.53
CA LYS A 10 -8.04 6.91 -2.49
C LYS A 10 -9.23 6.10 -3.03
N SER A 11 -9.73 6.45 -4.22
CA SER A 11 -10.84 5.71 -4.85
C SER A 11 -10.43 4.30 -5.27
N LEU A 12 -9.20 4.11 -5.77
CA LEU A 12 -8.66 2.79 -6.09
C LEU A 12 -8.53 1.90 -4.84
N ARG A 13 -8.11 2.47 -3.71
CA ARG A 13 -8.01 1.77 -2.44
C ARG A 13 -9.37 1.31 -1.91
N GLU A 14 -10.40 2.12 -2.13
CA GLU A 14 -11.79 1.86 -1.68
C GLU A 14 -12.59 1.03 -2.70
N SER A 15 -12.03 0.78 -3.89
CA SER A 15 -12.67 -0.01 -4.94
C SER A 15 -12.94 -1.46 -4.51
N ALA A 16 -14.08 -2.00 -4.97
CA ALA A 16 -14.45 -3.40 -4.82
C ALA A 16 -13.59 -4.34 -5.69
N LEU A 17 -12.90 -3.81 -6.71
CA LEU A 17 -12.08 -4.59 -7.63
C LEU A 17 -10.80 -5.09 -6.96
N LYS A 18 -10.61 -6.41 -6.95
CA LYS A 18 -9.44 -7.08 -6.36
C LYS A 18 -8.12 -6.61 -6.99
N THR A 19 -8.12 -6.38 -8.31
CA THR A 19 -6.96 -5.90 -9.07
C THR A 19 -6.58 -4.46 -8.71
N ALA A 20 -7.55 -3.55 -8.64
CA ALA A 20 -7.33 -2.17 -8.22
C ALA A 20 -6.75 -2.10 -6.79
N ARG A 21 -7.30 -2.91 -5.87
CA ARG A 21 -6.80 -2.99 -4.49
C ARG A 21 -5.39 -3.56 -4.41
N ALA A 22 -5.10 -4.62 -5.16
CA ALA A 22 -3.76 -5.21 -5.23
C ALA A 22 -2.74 -4.19 -5.76
N TRP A 23 -3.09 -3.46 -6.82
CA TRP A 23 -2.26 -2.41 -7.40
C TRP A 23 -2.01 -1.29 -6.40
N ALA A 24 -3.05 -0.82 -5.69
CA ALA A 24 -2.89 0.22 -4.69
C ALA A 24 -1.96 -0.20 -3.53
N ILE A 25 -2.00 -1.46 -3.10
CA ILE A 25 -1.09 -1.98 -2.08
C ILE A 25 0.35 -2.01 -2.60
N LYS A 26 0.56 -2.44 -3.85
CA LYS A 26 1.89 -2.43 -4.48
C LYS A 26 2.46 -1.02 -4.57
N GLU A 27 1.69 -0.07 -5.07
CA GLU A 27 2.13 1.32 -5.21
C GLU A 27 2.48 1.96 -3.85
N LEU A 28 1.67 1.69 -2.82
CA LEU A 28 2.00 2.15 -1.48
C LEU A 28 3.31 1.52 -0.97
N ALA A 29 3.58 0.25 -1.29
CA ALA A 29 4.86 -0.38 -0.95
C ALA A 29 6.00 0.37 -1.62
N MET A 30 5.93 0.57 -2.94
CA MET A 30 6.96 1.27 -3.73
C MET A 30 7.19 2.70 -3.23
N SER A 31 6.15 3.38 -2.74
CA SER A 31 6.28 4.72 -2.17
C SER A 31 7.21 4.77 -0.95
N LEU A 32 7.35 3.67 -0.20
CA LEU A 32 8.18 3.62 1.01
C LEU A 32 9.68 3.76 0.70
N TRP A 33 10.11 3.43 -0.53
CA TRP A 33 11.51 3.51 -0.96
C TRP A 33 11.97 4.96 -1.17
N HIS A 34 11.02 5.90 -1.22
CA HIS A 34 11.30 7.32 -1.33
C HIS A 34 11.48 8.00 0.04
N TYR A 35 11.35 7.26 1.16
CA TYR A 35 11.59 7.84 2.48
C TYR A 35 13.08 8.04 2.73
N VAL A 36 13.46 9.30 2.97
CA VAL A 36 14.83 9.65 3.41
C VAL A 36 15.02 9.35 4.91
N SER A 37 13.97 9.52 5.71
CA SER A 37 14.04 9.31 7.17
C SER A 37 13.66 7.88 7.55
N LYS A 38 14.56 7.21 8.27
CA LYS A 38 14.34 5.85 8.82
C LYS A 38 13.12 5.77 9.74
N ALA A 39 12.84 6.81 10.53
CA ALA A 39 11.69 6.84 11.44
C ALA A 39 10.36 6.85 10.66
N TRP A 40 10.29 7.69 9.62
CA TRP A 40 9.11 7.77 8.74
C TRP A 40 8.95 6.52 7.89
N ALA A 41 10.05 5.94 7.39
CA ALA A 41 10.03 4.66 6.70
C ALA A 41 9.45 3.55 7.58
N LYS A 42 9.88 3.43 8.84
CA LYS A 42 9.36 2.43 9.79
C LYS A 42 7.87 2.63 10.07
N LYS A 43 7.41 3.88 10.21
CA LYS A 43 6.00 4.21 10.40
C LYS A 43 5.17 3.86 9.16
N GLY A 44 5.66 4.22 7.97
CA GLY A 44 5.04 3.87 6.69
C GLY A 44 4.95 2.36 6.48
N TRP A 45 6.03 1.64 6.78
CA TRP A 45 6.08 0.18 6.71
C TRP A 45 5.03 -0.48 7.61
N LYS A 46 4.92 -0.09 8.87
CA LYS A 46 3.89 -0.62 9.79
C LYS A 46 2.47 -0.37 9.27
N ARG A 47 2.22 0.81 8.69
CA ARG A 47 0.92 1.15 8.10
C ARG A 47 0.60 0.28 6.88
N TRP A 48 1.60 0.10 6.00
CA TRP A 48 1.48 -0.75 4.83
C TRP A 48 1.21 -2.21 5.23
N LEU A 49 2.01 -2.77 6.15
CA LEU A 49 1.89 -4.14 6.63
C LEU A 49 0.50 -4.42 7.21
N SER A 50 0.00 -3.51 8.05
CA SER A 50 -1.33 -3.61 8.64
C SER A 50 -2.44 -3.64 7.59
N TRP A 51 -2.28 -2.90 6.48
CA TRP A 51 -3.24 -2.88 5.39
C TRP A 51 -3.13 -4.11 4.49
N ALA A 52 -1.91 -4.54 4.17
CA ALA A 52 -1.64 -5.73 3.37
C ALA A 52 -2.23 -6.99 4.00
N VAL A 53 -2.05 -7.19 5.31
CA VAL A 53 -2.64 -8.33 6.06
C VAL A 53 -4.17 -8.31 6.05
N ARG A 54 -4.79 -7.11 6.12
CA ARG A 54 -6.26 -6.93 6.13
C ARG A 54 -6.89 -6.82 4.74
N SER A 55 -6.11 -6.89 3.67
CA SER A 55 -6.57 -6.66 2.29
C SER A 55 -7.56 -7.71 1.75
N ARG A 56 -7.68 -8.86 2.43
CA ARG A 56 -8.42 -10.06 1.99
C ARG A 56 -7.91 -10.63 0.65
N LEU A 57 -6.66 -10.32 0.28
CA LEU A 57 -5.98 -10.86 -0.89
C LEU A 57 -4.91 -11.86 -0.43
N GLU A 58 -5.13 -13.15 -0.67
CA GLU A 58 -4.19 -14.20 -0.23
C GLU A 58 -2.76 -14.03 -0.76
N PRO A 59 -2.53 -13.65 -2.03
CA PRO A 59 -1.17 -13.41 -2.52
C PRO A 59 -0.46 -12.29 -1.76
N ILE A 60 -1.16 -11.21 -1.45
CA ILE A 60 -0.61 -10.07 -0.69
C ILE A 60 -0.35 -10.45 0.76
N LYS A 61 -1.26 -11.20 1.40
CA LYS A 61 -1.08 -11.69 2.77
C LYS A 61 0.14 -12.59 2.90
N LYS A 62 0.39 -13.45 1.90
CA LYS A 62 1.58 -14.30 1.86
C LYS A 62 2.84 -13.44 1.90
N VAL A 63 2.97 -12.46 1.00
CA VAL A 63 4.11 -11.54 0.96
C VAL A 63 4.23 -10.70 2.24
N ALA A 64 3.11 -10.31 2.84
CA ALA A 64 3.10 -9.55 4.09
C ALA A 64 3.48 -10.37 5.34
N ARG A 65 3.57 -11.70 5.24
CA ARG A 65 3.89 -12.61 6.36
C ARG A 65 5.24 -13.32 6.20
N MET A 66 5.89 -13.18 5.05
CA MET A 66 7.27 -13.63 4.82
C MET A 66 8.23 -12.72 5.56
#